data_AF-A0A8J8KZF8-F1
#
_entry.id   AF-A0A8J8KZF8-F1
#
_cell.length_a   1.000
_cell.length_b   1.000
_cell.length_c   1.000
_cell.angle_alpha   90.00
_cell.angle_beta   90.00
_cell.angle_gamma   90.00
#
_symmetry.space_group_name_H-M   'P 1'
#
loop_
_entity.id
_entity.type
_entity.pdbx_description
1 polymer ?
#
loop_
_entity_poly.entity_id
_entity_poly.type
_entity_poly.pdbx_seq_one_letter_code
_entity_poly.pdbx_strand_id
1 'polypeptide(L)'
;MSASDLLDMTTIQNLVELDDGGHGLLSEMVAIFREDTPRRIQDILTAIAEGNAEELSRAGHALKGGSGALGANALRTLAAELEALGREGSSSAGPDLPGRLEGTFLASLAALEAIVEGLKKK
;
A
#
# COMPACT_ATOMS: atom_id res chain seq x y z
N MET A 1 -10.13 12.70 1.25
CA MET A 1 -9.09 12.26 0.30
C MET A 1 -9.70 12.20 -1.07
N SER A 2 -9.08 12.82 -2.07
CA SER A 2 -9.50 12.66 -3.47
C SER A 2 -8.86 11.40 -4.08
N ALA A 3 -9.39 10.88 -5.18
CA ALA A 3 -8.80 9.74 -5.88
C ALA A 3 -7.35 9.99 -6.34
N SER A 4 -7.02 11.25 -6.67
CA SER A 4 -5.65 11.66 -7.03
C SER A 4 -4.66 11.68 -5.86
N ASP A 5 -5.14 11.74 -4.61
CA ASP A 5 -4.27 11.63 -3.44
C ASP A 5 -4.01 10.16 -3.07
N LEU A 6 -4.96 9.28 -3.40
CA LEU A 6 -4.91 7.86 -3.08
C LEU A 6 -4.01 7.08 -4.05
N LEU A 7 -4.11 7.37 -5.35
CA LEU A 7 -3.49 6.60 -6.41
C LEU A 7 -2.62 7.46 -7.33
N ASP A 8 -1.49 6.91 -7.76
CA ASP A 8 -0.66 7.42 -8.85
C ASP A 8 -1.10 6.80 -10.18
N MET A 9 -1.86 7.57 -10.94
CA MET A 9 -2.36 7.17 -12.25
C MET A 9 -1.24 6.96 -13.28
N THR A 10 -0.08 7.59 -13.11
CA THR A 10 1.06 7.39 -14.02
C THR A 10 1.61 5.97 -13.87
N THR A 11 1.83 5.54 -12.63
CA THR A 11 2.26 4.16 -12.33
C THR A 11 1.23 3.15 -12.85
N ILE A 12 -0.06 3.40 -12.62
CA ILE A 12 -1.14 2.51 -13.08
C ILE A 12 -1.16 2.43 -14.62
N GLN A 13 -1.06 3.56 -15.32
CA GLN A 13 -1.06 3.59 -16.77
C GLN A 13 0.14 2.83 -17.35
N ASN A 14 1.33 2.99 -16.75
CA ASN A 14 2.52 2.24 -17.14
C ASN A 14 2.32 0.72 -16.99
N LEU A 15 1.70 0.28 -15.89
CA LEU A 15 1.39 -1.14 -15.67
C LEU A 15 0.40 -1.69 -16.71
N VAL A 16 -0.59 -0.89 -17.10
CA VAL A 16 -1.57 -1.27 -18.15
C VAL A 16 -0.89 -1.37 -19.52
N GLU A 17 0.04 -0.48 -19.82
CA GLU A 17 0.81 -0.49 -21.08
C GLU A 17 1.81 -1.64 -21.17
N LEU A 18 2.44 -2.00 -20.04
CA LEU A 18 3.38 -3.12 -19.93
C LEU A 18 2.77 -4.50 -20.25
N ASP A 19 1.45 -4.59 -20.16
CA ASP A 19 0.71 -5.83 -20.39
C ASP A 19 0.26 -6.01 -21.85
N ASP A 20 0.80 -5.22 -22.80
CA ASP A 20 0.45 -5.24 -24.22
C ASP A 20 -1.08 -5.12 -24.49
N GLY A 21 -1.79 -4.41 -23.61
CA GLY A 21 -3.26 -4.25 -23.63
C GLY A 21 -4.03 -5.37 -22.93
N GLY A 22 -3.33 -6.30 -22.29
CA GLY A 22 -3.84 -7.52 -21.67
C GLY A 22 -4.58 -7.36 -20.35
N HIS A 23 -4.62 -6.20 -19.67
CA HIS A 23 -5.31 -5.95 -18.38
C HIS A 23 -5.13 -7.00 -17.23
N GLY A 24 -4.36 -8.07 -17.43
CA GLY A 24 -4.11 -9.18 -16.53
C GLY A 24 -3.02 -8.85 -15.53
N LEU A 25 -1.96 -8.14 -15.92
CA LEU A 25 -0.88 -7.75 -15.01
C LEU A 25 -1.38 -6.89 -13.86
N LEU A 26 -2.13 -5.82 -14.17
CA LEU A 26 -2.72 -4.97 -13.12
C LEU A 26 -3.70 -5.77 -12.25
N SER A 27 -4.53 -6.63 -12.85
CA SER A 27 -5.48 -7.46 -12.10
C SER A 27 -4.77 -8.45 -11.16
N GLU A 28 -3.68 -9.07 -11.59
CA GLU A 28 -2.88 -9.99 -10.79
C GLU A 28 -2.17 -9.27 -9.65
N MET A 29 -1.55 -8.12 -9.93
CA MET A 29 -0.90 -7.31 -8.91
C MET A 29 -1.90 -6.82 -7.86
N VAL A 30 -3.10 -6.39 -8.26
CA VAL A 30 -4.17 -6.00 -7.33
C VAL A 30 -4.60 -7.17 -6.46
N ALA A 31 -4.69 -8.39 -7.02
CA ALA A 31 -5.01 -9.59 -6.25
C ALA A 31 -3.92 -9.90 -5.21
N ILE A 32 -2.63 -9.85 -5.60
CA ILE A 32 -1.51 -10.01 -4.68
C ILE A 32 -1.57 -8.96 -3.56
N PHE A 33 -1.78 -7.69 -3.92
CA PHE A 33 -1.86 -6.61 -2.95
C PHE A 33 -3.01 -6.77 -1.96
N ARG A 34 -4.17 -7.25 -2.41
CA ARG A 34 -5.32 -7.57 -1.56
C ARG A 34 -4.99 -8.65 -0.53
N GLU A 35 -4.22 -9.66 -0.92
CA GLU A 35 -3.87 -10.80 -0.07
C GLU A 35 -2.70 -10.49 0.88
N ASP A 36 -1.67 -9.81 0.39
CA ASP A 36 -0.42 -9.56 1.13
C ASP A 36 -0.52 -8.40 2.12
N THR A 37 -1.26 -7.34 1.76
CA THR A 37 -1.25 -6.09 2.53
C THR A 37 -1.79 -6.22 3.96
N PRO A 38 -2.87 -6.99 4.23
CA PRO A 38 -3.34 -7.22 5.60
C PRO A 38 -2.25 -7.82 6.51
N ARG A 39 -1.47 -8.77 6.00
CA ARG A 39 -0.34 -9.36 6.74
C ARG A 39 0.73 -8.32 7.05
N ARG A 40 1.10 -7.48 6.07
CA ARG A 40 2.10 -6.41 6.25
C ARG A 40 1.64 -5.35 7.25
N ILE A 41 0.36 -5.01 7.26
CA ILE A 41 -0.23 -4.12 8.28
C ILE A 41 -0.11 -4.77 9.66
N GLN A 42 -0.42 -6.06 9.79
CA GLN A 42 -0.28 -6.77 11.05
C GLN A 42 1.17 -6.82 11.56
N ASP A 43 2.15 -7.02 10.67
CA ASP A 43 3.58 -7.00 11.00
C ASP A 43 3.98 -5.63 11.60
N ILE A 44 3.52 -4.52 10.99
CA ILE A 44 3.73 -3.15 11.49
C ILE A 44 3.13 -2.97 12.89
N LEU A 45 1.87 -3.37 13.07
CA LEU A 45 1.16 -3.21 14.34
C LEU A 45 1.82 -4.01 15.46
N THR A 46 2.33 -5.21 15.13
CA THR A 46 3.06 -6.07 16.07
C THR A 46 4.38 -5.45 16.46
N ALA A 47 5.16 -4.94 15.50
CA ALA A 47 6.42 -4.26 15.78
C ALA A 47 6.24 -3.06 16.72
N ILE A 48 5.16 -2.29 16.56
CA ILE A 48 4.81 -1.18 17.45
C ILE A 48 4.45 -1.68 18.86
N ALA A 49 3.61 -2.70 18.95
CA ALA A 49 3.19 -3.27 20.23
C ALA A 49 4.38 -3.85 21.04
N GLU A 50 5.36 -4.42 20.35
CA GLU A 50 6.59 -4.97 20.94
C GLU A 50 7.66 -3.91 21.20
N GLY A 51 7.45 -2.67 20.76
CA GLY A 51 8.45 -1.60 20.84
C GLY A 51 9.64 -1.79 19.89
N ASN A 52 9.54 -2.68 18.90
CA ASN A 52 10.62 -3.09 18.02
C ASN A 52 10.76 -2.16 16.80
N ALA A 53 11.60 -1.12 16.94
CA ALA A 53 11.84 -0.13 15.88
C ALA A 53 12.49 -0.73 14.61
N GLU A 54 13.34 -1.74 14.76
CA GLU A 54 13.99 -2.39 13.62
C GLU A 54 12.98 -3.17 12.77
N GLU A 55 12.08 -3.91 13.43
CA GLU A 55 11.01 -4.62 12.74
C GLU A 55 10.00 -3.65 12.13
N LEU A 56 9.70 -2.53 12.81
CA LEU A 56 8.86 -1.49 12.24
C LEU A 56 9.46 -0.92 10.95
N SER A 57 10.77 -0.69 10.94
CA SER A 57 11.48 -0.25 9.73
C SER A 57 11.34 -1.26 8.59
N ARG A 58 11.52 -2.56 8.89
CA ARG A 58 11.41 -3.63 7.88
C ARG A 58 9.99 -3.77 7.34
N ALA A 59 9.00 -3.83 8.23
CA ALA A 59 7.60 -3.98 7.85
C ALA A 59 7.09 -2.76 7.06
N GLY A 60 7.49 -1.54 7.48
CA GLY A 60 7.23 -0.30 6.75
C GLY A 60 7.85 -0.32 5.34
N HIS A 61 9.12 -0.71 5.22
CA HIS A 61 9.80 -0.83 3.92
C HIS A 61 9.08 -1.81 2.98
N ALA A 62 8.68 -2.96 3.51
CA ALA A 62 8.01 -4.00 2.76
C ALA A 62 6.63 -3.54 2.26
N LEU A 63 5.85 -2.85 3.10
CA LEU A 63 4.56 -2.27 2.70
C LEU A 63 4.72 -1.12 1.69
N LYS A 64 5.75 -0.28 1.86
CA LYS A 64 6.08 0.82 0.94
C LYS A 64 6.35 0.29 -0.47
N GLY A 65 7.15 -0.76 -0.59
CA GLY A 65 7.47 -1.40 -1.87
C GLY A 65 6.22 -1.94 -2.57
N GLY A 66 5.42 -2.75 -1.87
CA GLY A 66 4.20 -3.33 -2.43
C GLY A 66 3.17 -2.27 -2.84
N SER A 67 2.96 -1.26 -2.00
CA SER A 67 2.05 -0.15 -2.31
C SER A 67 2.53 0.70 -3.49
N GLY A 68 3.83 0.98 -3.54
CA GLY A 68 4.42 1.78 -4.60
C GLY A 68 4.42 1.09 -5.97
N ALA A 69 4.60 -0.23 -6.00
CA ALA A 69 4.57 -1.00 -7.24
C ALA A 69 3.22 -0.89 -7.98
N LEU A 70 2.12 -0.68 -7.26
CA LEU A 70 0.76 -0.52 -7.79
C LEU A 70 0.29 0.92 -7.91
N GLY A 71 1.11 1.89 -7.50
CA GLY A 71 0.71 3.28 -7.42
C GLY A 71 -0.24 3.61 -6.26
N ALA A 72 -0.35 2.79 -5.21
CA ALA A 72 -1.12 3.11 -4.00
C ALA A 72 -0.39 4.18 -3.14
N ASN A 73 -0.37 5.42 -3.63
CA ASN A 73 0.47 6.50 -3.15
C ASN A 73 0.22 6.90 -1.69
N ALA A 74 -1.05 6.93 -1.27
CA ALA A 74 -1.39 7.24 0.12
C ALA A 74 -0.83 6.19 1.09
N LEU A 75 -1.00 4.89 0.77
CA LEU A 75 -0.49 3.80 1.59
C LEU A 75 1.04 3.74 1.57
N ARG A 76 1.65 4.00 0.40
CA ARG A 76 3.11 4.13 0.24
C ARG A 76 3.67 5.24 1.13
N THR A 77 3.02 6.40 1.17
CA THR A 77 3.44 7.54 2.00
C THR A 77 3.40 7.17 3.48
N LEU A 78 2.29 6.59 3.94
CA LEU A 78 2.15 6.15 5.33
C LEU A 78 3.19 5.09 5.71
N ALA A 79 3.46 4.13 4.81
CA ALA A 79 4.48 3.11 5.03
C ALA A 79 5.91 3.70 5.09
N ALA A 80 6.19 4.74 4.29
CA ALA A 80 7.47 5.44 4.31
C ALA A 80 7.68 6.23 5.62
N GLU A 81 6.62 6.85 6.17
CA GLU A 81 6.66 7.49 7.50
C GLU A 81 7.04 6.48 8.59
N LEU A 82 6.44 5.29 8.56
CA LEU A 82 6.71 4.23 9.54
C LEU A 82 8.09 3.62 9.38
N GLU A 83 8.54 3.43 8.14
CA GLU A 83 9.92 3.00 7.85
C GLU A 83 10.93 3.99 8.44
N ALA A 84 10.73 5.29 8.20
CA ALA A 84 11.61 6.34 8.74
C ALA A 84 11.59 6.35 10.27
N LEU A 85 10.42 6.27 10.89
CA LEU A 85 10.26 6.20 12.34
C LEU A 85 11.07 5.04 12.95
N GLY A 86 10.98 3.85 12.35
CA GLY A 86 11.75 2.68 12.77
C GLY A 86 13.26 2.86 12.58
N ARG A 87 13.70 3.49 11.48
CA ARG A 87 15.13 3.79 11.22
C ARG A 87 15.71 4.79 12.22
N GLU A 88 14.88 5.68 12.75
CA GLU A 88 15.24 6.61 13.82
C GLU A 88 15.27 5.95 15.21
N GLY A 89 14.98 4.65 15.29
CA GLY A 89 14.96 3.89 16.54
C GLY A 89 13.68 4.06 17.35
N SER A 90 12.62 4.60 16.74
CA SER A 90 11.33 4.79 17.38
C SER A 90 10.29 3.80 16.86
N SER A 91 9.44 3.34 17.76
CA SER A 91 8.24 2.54 17.48
C SER A 91 6.96 3.25 17.94
N SER A 92 7.09 4.51 18.37
CA SER A 92 5.98 5.29 18.91
C SER A 92 5.20 6.00 17.79
N ALA A 93 4.29 5.27 17.15
CA ALA A 93 3.33 5.85 16.22
C ALA A 93 2.12 6.47 16.95
N GLY A 94 1.38 7.36 16.26
CA GLY A 94 0.18 7.98 16.81
C GLY A 94 -0.93 6.97 17.14
N PRO A 95 -1.85 7.31 18.07
CA PRO A 95 -2.83 6.36 18.64
C PRO A 95 -3.84 5.81 17.64
N ASP A 96 -4.04 6.47 16.50
CA ASP A 96 -4.97 6.05 15.44
C ASP A 96 -4.26 5.37 14.25
N LEU A 97 -3.01 4.92 14.42
CA LEU A 97 -2.30 4.26 13.32
C LEU A 97 -3.05 3.05 12.73
N PRO A 98 -3.63 2.13 13.53
CA PRO A 98 -4.37 1.00 12.98
C PRO A 98 -5.51 1.44 12.05
N GLY A 99 -6.33 2.40 12.50
CA GLY A 99 -7.44 2.95 11.71
C GLY A 99 -6.96 3.65 10.44
N ARG A 100 -5.86 4.40 10.50
CA ARG A 100 -5.24 5.02 9.33
C ARG A 100 -4.72 4.01 8.32
N LEU A 101 -4.02 2.95 8.76
CA LEU A 101 -3.50 1.91 7.88
C LEU A 101 -4.64 1.15 7.18
N GLU A 102 -5.61 0.68 7.95
CA GLU A 102 -6.75 -0.07 7.43
C GLU A 102 -7.62 0.78 6.50
N GLY A 103 -7.98 2.00 6.92
CA GLY A 103 -8.79 2.91 6.12
C GLY A 103 -8.09 3.31 4.80
N THR A 104 -6.78 3.57 4.84
CA THR A 104 -6.01 3.89 3.63
C THR A 104 -5.90 2.69 2.71
N PHE A 105 -5.65 1.49 3.25
CA PHE A 105 -5.61 0.26 2.47
C PHE A 105 -6.94 -0.03 1.76
N LEU A 106 -8.05 0.00 2.48
CA LEU A 106 -9.38 -0.27 1.91
C LEU A 106 -9.75 0.75 0.84
N ALA A 107 -9.45 2.04 1.06
CA ALA A 107 -9.69 3.08 0.07
C ALA A 107 -8.83 2.89 -1.19
N SER A 108 -7.54 2.57 -1.04
CA SER A 108 -6.65 2.28 -2.16
C SER A 108 -7.08 1.03 -2.93
N LEU A 109 -7.43 -0.04 -2.23
CA LEU A 109 -7.88 -1.30 -2.84
C LEU A 109 -9.16 -1.09 -3.65
N ALA A 110 -10.18 -0.45 -3.07
CA ALA A 110 -11.44 -0.19 -3.76
C ALA A 110 -11.24 0.66 -5.04
N ALA A 111 -10.34 1.65 -4.98
CA ALA A 111 -10.03 2.48 -6.14
C ALA A 111 -9.28 1.69 -7.24
N LEU A 112 -8.35 0.80 -6.87
CA LEU A 112 -7.65 -0.09 -7.80
C LEU A 112 -8.61 -1.10 -8.46
N GLU A 113 -9.48 -1.72 -7.67
CA GLU A 113 -10.50 -2.67 -8.17
C GLU A 113 -11.44 -1.99 -9.17
N ALA A 114 -11.89 -0.77 -8.90
CA ALA A 114 -12.73 0.00 -9.82
C ALA A 114 -12.04 0.27 -11.17
N ILE A 115 -10.73 0.51 -11.16
CA ILE A 115 -9.94 0.68 -12.39
C ILE A 115 -9.88 -0.64 -13.17
N VAL A 116 -9.55 -1.75 -12.51
CA VAL A 116 -9.49 -3.07 -13.13
C VAL A 116 -10.84 -3.46 -13.74
N GLU A 117 -11.95 -3.21 -13.05
CA GLU A 117 -13.30 -3.44 -13.60
C GLU A 117 -13.61 -2.55 -14.81
N GLY A 118 -13.16 -1.29 -14.79
CA GLY A 118 -13.33 -0.34 -15.89
C GLY A 118 -12.56 -0.77 -17.15
N LEU A 119 -11.42 -1.44 -16.99
CA LEU A 119 -10.62 -1.98 -18.09
C LEU A 119 -11.30 -3.22 -18.73
N LYS A 120 -11.87 -4.11 -17.92
CA LYS A 120 -12.59 -5.32 -18.42
C LYS A 120 -13.84 -5.01 -19.25
N LYS A 121 -14.40 -3.81 -19.11
CA LYS A 121 -15.62 -3.36 -19.80
C LYS A 121 -15.35 -2.65 -21.12
N LYS A 122 -14.09 -2.41 -21.47
CA LYS A 122 -13.66 -1.82 -22.75
C LYS A 122 -13.28 -2.90 -23.74
#